data_AF-B5ET38-F1
#
_entry.id   AF-B5ET38-F1
#
_cell.length_a   1.000
_cell.length_b   1.000
_cell.length_c   1.000
_cell.angle_alpha   90.00
_cell.angle_beta   90.00
_cell.angle_gamma   90.00
#
_symmetry.space_group_name_H-M   'P 1'
#
loop_
_entity.id
_entity.type
_entity.pdbx_description
1 polymer ?
#
loop_
_entity_poly.entity_id
_entity_poly.type
_entity_poly.pdbx_seq_one_letter_code
_entity_poly.pdbx_strand_id
1 'polypeptide(L)'
;MSKTISTLSQINIFPVKSIAGVSQSSAYVEKQGLQCDRRFMVTDLNGKMITARTHPQMVKISAIIEPDGLILCYPGLIDLHLTFNELEMKETEAKVWNDVFFAYTTNQEANLWFSSILSTDVQLLYTGEQSNRIREKIQTNVSFADGYPLLVISEASLAELNKRSSSHHTMSQFRTNLVISGDDSFIEDSWKRIRIGEVEFEVVKPCQRCILTTVNPRTAQYHPNKEPLKTFSTFRADENGNVYFGQNLIAKNEGTIKLGDKIEVLESKEKEFYLDSSSDTQEETITSESNKNTDTPKEVTISLNGHLFTGNTEQPLLVQVEEAGLNINNSCRAGLCGACRVTLESGKVEQEDSPALNQKLKEAGMILACCSIPKTDVEIVD
;
A
#
# COMPACT_ATOMS: atom_id res chain seq x y z
N MET A 1 10.10 -14.35 -34.49
CA MET A 1 9.75 -14.89 -33.15
C MET A 1 8.24 -14.78 -33.01
N SER A 2 7.56 -15.89 -32.73
CA SER A 2 6.10 -15.86 -32.49
C SER A 2 5.85 -15.07 -31.21
N LYS A 3 5.02 -14.02 -31.26
CA LYS A 3 4.66 -13.24 -30.07
C LYS A 3 3.95 -14.17 -29.09
N THR A 4 4.54 -14.42 -27.93
CA THR A 4 3.94 -15.26 -26.88
C THR A 4 2.57 -14.67 -26.52
N ILE A 5 1.53 -15.49 -26.54
CA ILE A 5 0.17 -15.04 -26.18
C ILE A 5 0.16 -14.83 -24.66
N SER A 6 -0.08 -13.60 -24.21
CA SER A 6 -0.26 -13.30 -22.78
C SER A 6 -1.51 -13.97 -22.23
N THR A 7 -1.37 -14.63 -21.08
CA THR A 7 -2.45 -15.29 -20.35
C THR A 7 -2.46 -14.91 -18.87
N LEU A 8 -3.60 -15.10 -18.21
CA LEU A 8 -3.73 -14.95 -16.77
C LEU A 8 -2.98 -16.09 -16.05
N SER A 9 -1.86 -15.80 -15.39
CA SER A 9 -1.04 -16.82 -14.74
C SER A 9 -1.32 -16.97 -13.24
N GLN A 10 -1.81 -15.92 -12.57
CA GLN A 10 -2.23 -16.00 -11.16
C GLN A 10 -3.43 -15.11 -10.88
N ILE A 11 -4.29 -15.57 -9.97
CA ILE A 11 -5.38 -14.82 -9.36
C ILE A 11 -5.13 -14.85 -7.86
N ASN A 12 -5.07 -13.69 -7.21
CA ASN A 12 -4.90 -13.58 -5.77
C ASN A 12 -6.01 -12.73 -5.15
N ILE A 13 -6.62 -13.27 -4.10
CA ILE A 13 -7.62 -12.60 -3.28
C ILE A 13 -7.00 -12.30 -1.92
N PHE A 14 -7.29 -11.13 -1.35
CA PHE A 14 -6.81 -10.77 -0.01
C PHE A 14 -8.03 -10.46 0.87
N PRO A 15 -8.62 -11.47 1.52
CA PRO A 15 -9.92 -11.34 2.18
C PRO A 15 -9.99 -10.22 3.22
N VAL A 16 -8.91 -10.08 3.99
CA VAL A 16 -8.70 -8.98 4.93
C VAL A 16 -7.68 -7.99 4.37
N LYS A 17 -7.92 -6.69 4.54
CA LYS A 17 -6.95 -5.66 4.19
C LYS A 17 -5.62 -5.92 4.92
N SER A 18 -4.52 -5.88 4.17
CA SER A 18 -3.14 -6.04 4.67
C SER A 18 -2.64 -7.44 5.03
N ILE A 19 -3.46 -8.50 4.96
CA ILE A 19 -2.99 -9.88 5.22
C ILE A 19 -2.39 -10.54 3.97
N ALA A 20 -1.92 -11.79 4.09
CA ALA A 20 -1.42 -12.58 2.96
C ALA A 20 -2.50 -12.82 1.89
N GLY A 21 -2.07 -13.01 0.64
CA GLY A 21 -2.96 -13.36 -0.46
C GLY A 21 -3.29 -14.85 -0.49
N VAL A 22 -4.49 -15.17 -0.94
CA VAL A 22 -4.96 -16.53 -1.24
C VAL A 22 -4.99 -16.69 -2.76
N SER A 23 -4.18 -17.60 -3.28
CA SER A 23 -4.15 -17.89 -4.71
C SER A 23 -5.34 -18.77 -5.12
N GLN A 24 -5.93 -18.45 -6.27
CA GLN A 24 -7.12 -19.13 -6.80
C GLN A 24 -6.88 -19.59 -8.24
N SER A 25 -7.49 -20.71 -8.63
CA SER A 25 -7.51 -21.17 -10.03
C SER A 25 -8.57 -20.46 -10.87
N SER A 26 -9.58 -19.89 -10.22
CA SER A 26 -10.69 -19.15 -10.82
C SER A 26 -11.30 -18.20 -9.80
N ALA A 27 -11.88 -17.10 -10.25
CA ALA A 27 -12.61 -16.18 -9.38
C ALA A 27 -13.79 -15.54 -10.10
N TYR A 28 -14.85 -15.26 -9.36
CA TYR A 28 -15.93 -14.39 -9.81
C TYR A 28 -15.53 -12.93 -9.61
N VAL A 29 -15.72 -12.12 -10.65
CA VAL A 29 -15.44 -10.69 -10.65
C VAL A 29 -16.77 -9.95 -10.51
N GLU A 30 -16.89 -9.17 -9.45
CA GLU A 30 -17.96 -8.20 -9.23
C GLU A 30 -17.52 -6.82 -9.71
N LYS A 31 -18.46 -5.87 -9.82
CA LYS A 31 -18.10 -4.47 -10.09
C LYS A 31 -17.17 -3.86 -9.03
N GLN A 32 -17.25 -4.36 -7.79
CA GLN A 32 -16.42 -3.96 -6.65
C GLN A 32 -15.10 -4.75 -6.51
N GLY A 33 -14.72 -5.55 -7.52
CA GLY A 33 -13.46 -6.32 -7.56
C GLY A 33 -13.70 -7.83 -7.53
N LEU A 34 -12.66 -8.61 -7.19
CA LEU A 34 -12.84 -10.05 -6.99
C LEU A 34 -13.76 -10.28 -5.78
N GLN A 35 -14.62 -11.29 -5.87
CA GLN A 35 -15.42 -11.73 -4.74
C GLN A 35 -14.51 -12.01 -3.53
N CYS A 36 -14.97 -11.64 -2.34
CA CYS A 36 -14.22 -11.73 -1.08
C CYS A 36 -12.98 -10.82 -0.96
N ASP A 37 -12.58 -10.05 -1.98
CA ASP A 37 -11.34 -9.27 -1.93
C ASP A 37 -11.46 -7.99 -1.08
N ARG A 38 -10.67 -7.93 -0.01
CA ARG A 38 -10.65 -6.86 1.01
C ARG A 38 -12.05 -6.52 1.54
N ARG A 39 -12.90 -7.54 1.71
CA ARG A 39 -14.22 -7.38 2.36
C ARG A 39 -14.11 -7.16 3.87
N PHE A 40 -12.96 -7.49 4.46
CA PHE A 40 -12.66 -7.24 5.86
C PHE A 40 -11.51 -6.26 6.04
N MET A 41 -11.50 -5.53 7.15
CA MET A 41 -10.42 -4.64 7.53
C MET A 41 -10.31 -4.52 9.04
N VAL A 42 -9.08 -4.55 9.55
CA VAL A 42 -8.78 -4.24 10.95
C VAL A 42 -8.74 -2.73 11.13
N THR A 43 -9.37 -2.22 12.18
CA THR A 43 -9.41 -0.80 12.55
C THR A 43 -9.04 -0.60 14.00
N ASP A 44 -8.68 0.62 14.35
CA ASP A 44 -8.79 1.05 15.76
C ASP A 44 -10.27 1.15 16.17
N LEU A 45 -10.51 1.47 17.45
CA LEU A 45 -11.85 1.59 18.00
C LEU A 45 -12.67 2.77 17.43
N ASN A 46 -12.04 3.67 16.67
CA ASN A 46 -12.66 4.80 15.99
C ASN A 46 -12.92 4.51 14.50
N GLY A 47 -12.72 3.27 14.04
CA GLY A 47 -12.93 2.87 12.65
C GLY A 47 -11.81 3.26 11.68
N LYS A 48 -10.67 3.81 12.16
CA LYS A 48 -9.53 4.13 11.30
C LYS A 48 -8.75 2.86 10.96
N MET A 49 -8.45 2.68 9.67
CA MET A 49 -7.72 1.51 9.19
C MET A 49 -6.38 1.27 9.91
N ILE A 50 -6.16 0.03 10.35
CA ILE A 50 -4.85 -0.50 10.75
C ILE A 50 -4.32 -1.36 9.62
N THR A 51 -3.05 -1.18 9.26
CA THR A 51 -2.48 -1.83 8.07
C THR A 51 -1.07 -2.32 8.31
N ALA A 52 -0.61 -3.22 7.43
CA ALA A 52 0.75 -3.75 7.45
C ALA A 52 1.84 -2.70 7.17
N ARG A 53 1.45 -1.45 6.86
CA ARG A 53 2.39 -0.31 6.80
C ARG A 53 2.88 0.11 8.17
N THR A 54 2.06 -0.08 9.21
CA THR A 54 2.40 0.23 10.61
C THR A 54 2.49 -1.03 11.46
N HIS A 55 1.82 -2.11 11.06
CA HIS A 55 1.81 -3.41 11.75
C HIS A 55 2.17 -4.55 10.79
N PRO A 56 3.44 -4.65 10.36
CA PRO A 56 3.89 -5.62 9.36
C PRO A 56 3.51 -7.07 9.66
N GLN A 57 3.38 -7.46 10.93
CA GLN A 57 3.01 -8.81 11.35
C GLN A 57 1.70 -9.31 10.73
N MET A 58 0.81 -8.41 10.32
CA MET A 58 -0.42 -8.76 9.60
C MET A 58 -0.16 -9.58 8.32
N VAL A 59 0.99 -9.40 7.65
CA VAL A 59 1.30 -10.15 6.41
C VAL A 59 1.50 -11.64 6.66
N LYS A 60 1.71 -12.05 7.92
CA LYS A 60 1.83 -13.47 8.31
C LYS A 60 0.48 -14.14 8.56
N ILE A 61 -0.61 -13.38 8.56
CA ILE A 61 -1.96 -13.92 8.66
C ILE A 61 -2.34 -14.51 7.30
N SER A 62 -2.61 -15.81 7.27
CA SER A 62 -3.15 -16.50 6.09
C SER A 62 -4.65 -16.71 6.24
N ALA A 63 -5.34 -16.84 5.11
CA ALA A 63 -6.77 -17.09 5.08
C ALA A 63 -7.09 -18.32 4.24
N ILE A 64 -8.13 -19.03 4.64
CA ILE A 64 -8.88 -20.00 3.82
C ILE A 64 -10.25 -19.39 3.60
N ILE A 65 -10.69 -19.37 2.33
CA ILE A 65 -12.01 -18.84 1.96
C ILE A 65 -12.97 -20.01 1.90
N GLU A 66 -14.03 -19.95 2.70
CA GLU A 66 -15.11 -20.94 2.74
C GLU A 66 -16.40 -20.35 2.13
N PRO A 67 -17.37 -21.18 1.71
CA PRO A 67 -18.63 -20.69 1.13
C PRO A 67 -19.42 -19.75 2.06
N ASP A 68 -19.34 -19.97 3.35
CA ASP A 68 -20.08 -19.26 4.40
C ASP A 68 -19.18 -18.49 5.36
N GLY A 69 -17.88 -18.37 5.07
CA GLY A 69 -16.95 -17.77 6.01
C GLY A 69 -15.49 -17.68 5.60
N LEU A 70 -14.65 -17.42 6.60
CA LEU A 70 -13.20 -17.40 6.51
C LEU A 70 -12.58 -18.15 7.69
N ILE A 71 -11.51 -18.90 7.43
CA ILE A 71 -10.59 -19.35 8.49
C ILE A 71 -9.34 -18.50 8.41
N LEU A 72 -8.97 -17.86 9.50
CA LEU A 72 -7.77 -17.04 9.61
C LEU A 72 -6.75 -17.73 10.51
N CYS A 73 -5.53 -17.93 9.99
CA CYS A 73 -4.46 -18.62 10.69
C CYS A 73 -3.31 -17.65 10.98
N TYR A 74 -2.71 -17.78 12.16
CA TYR A 74 -1.48 -17.07 12.53
C TYR A 74 -0.56 -18.00 13.33
N PRO A 75 0.76 -18.01 13.07
CA PRO A 75 1.68 -18.92 13.77
C PRO A 75 1.60 -18.79 15.29
N GLY A 76 1.29 -19.90 15.96
CA GLY A 76 1.22 -19.98 17.42
C GLY A 76 -0.12 -19.60 18.05
N LEU A 77 -1.13 -19.26 17.25
CA LEU A 77 -2.50 -19.04 17.71
C LEU A 77 -3.42 -20.16 17.24
N ILE A 78 -4.54 -20.30 17.95
CA ILE A 78 -5.68 -21.10 17.48
C ILE A 78 -6.29 -20.35 16.28
N ASP A 79 -6.68 -21.10 15.26
CA ASP A 79 -7.30 -20.54 14.05
C ASP A 79 -8.63 -19.88 14.40
N LEU A 80 -8.88 -18.71 13.81
CA LEU A 80 -10.12 -17.96 13.97
C LEU A 80 -11.08 -18.35 12.85
N HIS A 81 -12.25 -18.85 13.22
CA HIS A 81 -13.33 -19.15 12.28
C HIS A 81 -14.33 -18.00 12.27
N LEU A 82 -14.63 -17.48 11.08
CA LEU A 82 -15.59 -16.40 10.87
C LEU A 82 -16.71 -16.89 9.97
N THR A 83 -17.88 -17.17 10.54
CA THR A 83 -19.09 -17.49 9.77
C THR A 83 -19.87 -16.21 9.48
N PHE A 84 -20.24 -15.96 8.23
CA PHE A 84 -20.93 -14.72 7.83
C PHE A 84 -22.27 -14.52 8.56
N ASN A 85 -23.00 -15.60 8.85
CA ASN A 85 -24.28 -15.56 9.56
C ASN A 85 -24.16 -15.31 11.07
N GLU A 86 -22.95 -15.39 11.63
CA GLU A 86 -22.67 -15.18 13.05
C GLU A 86 -22.08 -13.79 13.33
N LEU A 87 -21.86 -12.99 12.29
CA LEU A 87 -21.44 -11.60 12.43
C LEU A 87 -22.57 -10.77 13.05
N GLU A 88 -22.22 -9.88 13.97
CA GLU A 88 -23.15 -8.96 14.63
C GLU A 88 -23.87 -8.04 13.64
N MET A 89 -23.20 -7.71 12.53
CA MET A 89 -23.75 -6.87 11.46
C MET A 89 -24.27 -5.51 11.93
N LYS A 90 -23.68 -4.95 13.01
CA LYS A 90 -24.03 -3.62 13.48
C LYS A 90 -23.30 -2.57 12.65
N GLU A 91 -24.05 -1.59 12.13
CA GLU A 91 -23.46 -0.48 11.40
C GLU A 91 -22.50 0.34 12.28
N THR A 92 -21.33 0.63 11.72
CA THR A 92 -20.31 1.47 12.33
C THR A 92 -19.58 2.27 11.25
N GLU A 93 -19.08 3.45 11.63
CA GLU A 93 -18.27 4.26 10.72
C GLU A 93 -16.90 3.60 10.52
N ALA A 94 -16.45 3.58 9.26
CA ALA A 94 -15.11 3.15 8.87
C ALA A 94 -14.44 4.24 8.03
N LYS A 95 -13.13 4.39 8.23
CA LYS A 95 -12.31 5.36 7.52
C LYS A 95 -11.17 4.70 6.77
N VAL A 96 -11.20 4.82 5.44
CA VAL A 96 -10.12 4.43 4.55
C VAL A 96 -9.59 5.67 3.85
N TRP A 97 -8.39 6.12 4.24
CA TRP A 97 -7.84 7.39 3.80
C TRP A 97 -8.78 8.55 4.15
N ASN A 98 -9.26 9.28 3.15
CA ASN A 98 -10.20 10.39 3.30
C ASN A 98 -11.66 9.95 3.13
N ASP A 99 -11.89 8.68 2.78
CA ASP A 99 -13.24 8.15 2.56
C ASP A 99 -13.79 7.66 3.91
N VAL A 100 -14.94 8.22 4.31
CA VAL A 100 -15.71 7.84 5.48
C VAL A 100 -17.03 7.23 5.01
N PHE A 101 -17.37 6.04 5.53
CA PHE A 101 -18.56 5.29 5.10
C PHE A 101 -18.98 4.28 6.17
N PHE A 102 -20.18 3.73 6.05
CA PHE A 102 -20.66 2.69 6.96
C PHE A 102 -20.19 1.29 6.56
N ALA A 103 -19.66 0.57 7.53
CA ALA A 103 -19.34 -0.85 7.49
C ALA A 103 -20.06 -1.57 8.64
N TYR A 104 -19.81 -2.85 8.81
CA TYR A 104 -20.47 -3.71 9.78
C TYR A 104 -19.47 -4.31 10.76
N THR A 105 -19.85 -4.39 12.04
CA THR A 105 -19.07 -5.13 13.05
C THR A 105 -19.11 -6.63 12.78
N THR A 106 -18.03 -7.33 13.15
CA THR A 106 -17.94 -8.79 13.08
C THR A 106 -18.37 -9.41 14.40
N ASN A 107 -17.43 -9.84 15.25
CA ASN A 107 -17.73 -10.36 16.58
C ASN A 107 -16.56 -10.11 17.55
N GLN A 108 -16.81 -10.31 18.84
CA GLN A 108 -15.81 -10.07 19.89
C GLN A 108 -14.59 -11.00 19.76
N GLU A 109 -14.78 -12.25 19.34
CA GLU A 109 -13.70 -13.22 19.16
C GLU A 109 -12.69 -12.74 18.11
N ALA A 110 -13.18 -12.27 16.96
CA ALA A 110 -12.35 -11.70 15.90
C ALA A 110 -11.53 -10.51 16.41
N ASN A 111 -12.17 -9.61 17.14
CA ASN A 111 -11.51 -8.43 17.71
C ASN A 111 -10.36 -8.86 18.64
N LEU A 112 -10.63 -9.78 19.58
CA LEU A 112 -9.61 -10.28 20.52
C LEU A 112 -8.47 -11.01 19.81
N TRP A 113 -8.78 -11.81 18.79
CA TRP A 113 -7.78 -12.53 18.02
C TRP A 113 -6.80 -11.57 17.33
N PHE A 114 -7.31 -10.54 16.63
CA PHE A 114 -6.46 -9.52 16.02
C PHE A 114 -5.74 -8.66 17.08
N SER A 115 -6.40 -8.30 18.19
CA SER A 115 -5.76 -7.56 19.28
C SER A 115 -4.55 -8.31 19.84
N SER A 116 -4.64 -9.63 19.97
CA SER A 116 -3.52 -10.47 20.46
C SER A 116 -2.28 -10.42 19.57
N ILE A 117 -2.47 -10.32 18.24
CA ILE A 117 -1.39 -10.24 17.25
C ILE A 117 -0.80 -8.82 17.21
N LEU A 118 -1.67 -7.81 17.36
CA LEU A 118 -1.31 -6.41 17.19
C LEU A 118 -0.86 -5.74 18.49
N SER A 119 -1.09 -6.39 19.64
CA SER A 119 -0.79 -5.85 20.98
C SER A 119 -1.47 -4.49 21.23
N THR A 120 -2.66 -4.28 20.66
CA THR A 120 -3.50 -3.10 20.84
C THR A 120 -4.96 -3.49 20.63
N ASP A 121 -5.88 -2.76 21.24
CA ASP A 121 -7.31 -2.98 21.03
C ASP A 121 -7.71 -2.56 19.62
N VAL A 122 -8.34 -3.49 18.89
CA VAL A 122 -8.77 -3.31 17.51
C VAL A 122 -10.17 -3.87 17.27
N GLN A 123 -10.73 -3.52 16.12
CA GLN A 123 -11.96 -4.12 15.61
C GLN A 123 -11.72 -4.71 14.23
N LEU A 124 -12.34 -5.85 13.94
CA LEU A 124 -12.46 -6.36 12.58
C LEU A 124 -13.81 -5.92 12.02
N LEU A 125 -13.78 -5.15 10.93
CA LEU A 125 -14.97 -4.68 10.23
C LEU A 125 -15.17 -5.45 8.93
N TYR A 126 -16.43 -5.58 8.52
CA TYR A 126 -16.88 -6.21 7.29
C TYR A 126 -17.61 -5.17 6.42
N THR A 127 -17.38 -5.17 5.10
CA THR A 127 -18.07 -4.23 4.20
C THR A 127 -19.53 -4.56 3.97
N GLY A 128 -19.99 -5.75 4.35
CA GLY A 128 -21.19 -6.35 3.77
C GLY A 128 -20.86 -7.07 2.46
N GLU A 129 -21.83 -7.81 1.94
CA GLU A 129 -21.72 -8.44 0.61
C GLU A 129 -21.47 -7.38 -0.45
N GLN A 130 -22.21 -6.27 -0.39
CA GLN A 130 -22.03 -5.08 -1.21
C GLN A 130 -21.47 -3.95 -0.35
N SER A 131 -20.33 -3.39 -0.76
CA SER A 131 -19.73 -2.29 -0.03
C SER A 131 -20.50 -0.99 -0.18
N ASN A 132 -20.76 -0.28 0.93
CA ASN A 132 -21.35 1.06 0.91
C ASN A 132 -20.38 2.17 0.47
N ARG A 133 -19.09 1.86 0.26
CA ARG A 133 -18.09 2.86 -0.13
C ARG A 133 -18.06 3.05 -1.63
N ILE A 134 -18.54 4.20 -2.10
CA ILE A 134 -18.45 4.62 -3.50
C ILE A 134 -17.33 5.65 -3.63
N ARG A 135 -16.43 5.44 -4.59
CA ARG A 135 -15.42 6.45 -4.94
C ARG A 135 -15.90 7.28 -6.12
N GLU A 136 -16.27 8.54 -5.88
CA GLU A 136 -16.82 9.45 -6.89
C GLU A 136 -15.95 9.59 -8.14
N LYS A 137 -14.63 9.63 -7.98
CA LYS A 137 -13.69 9.76 -9.12
C LYS A 137 -13.82 8.65 -10.16
N ILE A 138 -14.35 7.49 -9.75
CA ILE A 138 -14.49 6.31 -10.61
C ILE A 138 -15.92 5.76 -10.63
N GLN A 139 -16.85 6.40 -9.92
CA GLN A 139 -18.29 6.05 -9.85
C GLN A 139 -18.54 4.55 -9.62
N THR A 140 -17.72 3.91 -8.77
CA THR A 140 -17.74 2.46 -8.53
C THR A 140 -17.59 2.17 -7.04
N ASN A 141 -18.30 1.15 -6.56
CA ASN A 141 -18.14 0.62 -5.21
C ASN A 141 -16.73 0.02 -5.05
N VAL A 142 -16.06 0.35 -3.96
CA VAL A 142 -14.73 -0.19 -3.64
C VAL A 142 -14.80 -0.72 -2.23
N SER A 143 -14.31 -1.93 -2.00
CA SER A 143 -14.21 -2.49 -0.65
C SER A 143 -13.20 -1.74 0.22
N PHE A 144 -12.60 -2.39 1.23
CA PHE A 144 -11.50 -1.80 1.98
C PHE A 144 -10.17 -1.70 1.19
N ALA A 145 -10.17 -1.95 -0.12
CA ALA A 145 -9.03 -1.67 -1.00
C ALA A 145 -8.61 -0.18 -0.94
N ASP A 146 -7.37 0.18 -1.29
CA ASP A 146 -6.90 1.56 -1.09
C ASP A 146 -7.66 2.58 -1.94
N GLY A 147 -7.71 2.36 -3.25
CA GLY A 147 -8.41 3.27 -4.16
C GLY A 147 -9.05 2.60 -5.38
N TYR A 148 -8.66 1.38 -5.72
CA TYR A 148 -9.18 0.68 -6.90
C TYR A 148 -9.48 -0.78 -6.54
N PRO A 149 -10.51 -1.39 -7.15
CA PRO A 149 -10.89 -2.76 -6.87
C PRO A 149 -9.79 -3.79 -7.14
N LEU A 150 -8.99 -3.56 -8.19
CA LEU A 150 -8.07 -4.57 -8.72
C LEU A 150 -6.73 -3.95 -9.15
N LEU A 151 -5.69 -4.78 -9.06
CA LEU A 151 -4.34 -4.48 -9.53
C LEU A 151 -3.86 -5.59 -10.46
N VAL A 152 -3.32 -5.21 -11.63
CA VAL A 152 -2.66 -6.11 -12.58
C VAL A 152 -1.18 -5.80 -12.71
N ILE A 153 -0.34 -6.84 -12.77
CA ILE A 153 1.10 -6.76 -13.01
C ILE A 153 1.52 -7.94 -13.90
N SER A 154 2.42 -7.71 -14.86
CA SER A 154 2.99 -8.82 -15.65
C SER A 154 4.21 -9.46 -14.98
N GLU A 155 4.43 -10.74 -15.24
CA GLU A 155 5.62 -11.48 -14.80
C GLU A 155 6.91 -10.87 -15.37
N ALA A 156 6.87 -10.42 -16.63
CA ALA A 156 7.99 -9.72 -17.26
C ALA A 156 8.35 -8.41 -16.54
N SER A 157 7.37 -7.64 -16.06
CA SER A 157 7.62 -6.44 -15.24
C SER A 157 8.35 -6.78 -13.93
N LEU A 158 7.97 -7.88 -13.26
CA LEU A 158 8.66 -8.35 -12.06
C LEU A 158 10.07 -8.86 -12.37
N ALA A 159 10.23 -9.58 -13.47
CA ALA A 159 11.54 -10.06 -13.93
C ALA A 159 12.47 -8.88 -14.20
N GLU A 160 11.98 -7.80 -14.81
CA GLU A 160 12.75 -6.60 -15.09
C GLU A 160 13.18 -5.86 -13.80
N LEU A 161 12.30 -5.76 -12.80
CA LEU A 161 12.71 -5.29 -11.46
C LEU A 161 13.84 -6.16 -10.90
N ASN A 162 13.70 -7.49 -10.95
CA ASN A 162 14.68 -8.42 -10.39
C ASN A 162 16.02 -8.42 -11.11
N LYS A 163 16.09 -8.01 -12.39
CA LYS A 163 17.36 -7.80 -13.09
C LYS A 163 18.12 -6.58 -12.58
N ARG A 164 17.39 -5.53 -12.16
CA ARG A 164 17.95 -4.23 -11.75
C ARG A 164 18.22 -4.14 -10.25
N SER A 165 17.46 -4.90 -9.46
CA SER A 165 17.53 -4.87 -8.00
C SER A 165 18.67 -5.75 -7.45
N SER A 166 19.32 -5.29 -6.38
CA SER A 166 20.29 -6.10 -5.63
C SER A 166 19.63 -7.24 -4.83
N SER A 167 18.32 -7.14 -4.60
CA SER A 167 17.51 -8.11 -3.86
C SER A 167 16.53 -8.83 -4.78
N HIS A 168 16.22 -10.08 -4.47
CA HIS A 168 15.18 -10.83 -5.17
C HIS A 168 13.79 -10.50 -4.62
N HIS A 169 12.86 -10.16 -5.52
CA HIS A 169 11.48 -9.78 -5.23
C HIS A 169 10.49 -10.79 -5.78
N THR A 170 9.36 -10.92 -5.09
CA THR A 170 8.26 -11.81 -5.46
C THR A 170 6.97 -11.02 -5.65
N MET A 171 6.05 -11.56 -6.47
CA MET A 171 4.81 -10.85 -6.80
C MET A 171 3.92 -10.56 -5.57
N SER A 172 4.02 -11.39 -4.53
CA SER A 172 3.25 -11.24 -3.29
C SER A 172 3.53 -9.93 -2.53
N GLN A 173 4.72 -9.33 -2.70
CA GLN A 173 5.06 -8.02 -2.12
C GLN A 173 4.17 -6.88 -2.67
N PHE A 174 3.69 -7.03 -3.92
CA PHE A 174 2.95 -5.97 -4.61
C PHE A 174 1.43 -6.08 -4.45
N ARG A 175 0.97 -7.16 -3.80
CA ARG A 175 -0.45 -7.44 -3.51
C ARG A 175 -1.33 -7.44 -4.76
N THR A 176 -0.76 -7.94 -5.85
CA THR A 176 -1.35 -8.04 -7.18
C THR A 176 -2.52 -9.02 -7.20
N ASN A 177 -3.67 -8.59 -7.71
CA ASN A 177 -4.83 -9.47 -7.88
C ASN A 177 -4.68 -10.35 -9.13
N LEU A 178 -4.30 -9.76 -10.26
CA LEU A 178 -4.20 -10.44 -11.54
C LEU A 178 -2.76 -10.41 -12.04
N VAL A 179 -2.14 -11.58 -12.22
CA VAL A 179 -0.77 -11.69 -12.75
C VAL A 179 -0.82 -12.22 -14.16
N ILE A 180 -0.10 -11.55 -15.05
CA ILE A 180 -0.13 -11.84 -16.48
C ILE A 180 1.20 -12.42 -16.94
N SER A 181 1.16 -13.53 -17.68
CA SER A 181 2.31 -14.10 -18.35
C SER A 181 2.68 -13.34 -19.62
N GLY A 182 3.91 -13.55 -20.10
CA GLY A 182 4.43 -12.95 -21.32
C GLY A 182 5.81 -12.37 -21.11
N ASP A 183 6.40 -11.87 -22.19
CA ASP A 183 7.82 -11.51 -22.24
C ASP A 183 8.05 -9.98 -22.26
N ASP A 184 7.01 -9.20 -22.56
CA ASP A 184 7.10 -7.75 -22.70
C ASP A 184 7.00 -7.06 -21.31
N SER A 185 8.13 -6.61 -20.76
CA SER A 185 8.15 -5.87 -19.50
C SER A 185 7.33 -4.58 -19.58
N PHE A 186 6.54 -4.31 -18.54
CA PHE A 186 5.67 -3.15 -18.44
C PHE A 186 4.69 -3.03 -19.60
N ILE A 187 4.25 -4.16 -20.17
CA ILE A 187 3.24 -4.16 -21.23
C ILE A 187 1.91 -3.59 -20.73
N GLU A 188 1.58 -3.83 -19.45
CA GLU A 188 0.36 -3.37 -18.81
C GLU A 188 0.20 -1.84 -18.84
N ASP A 189 1.30 -1.08 -18.89
CA ASP A 189 1.28 0.38 -18.95
C ASP A 189 0.65 0.90 -20.25
N SER A 190 0.66 0.09 -21.32
CA SER A 190 0.10 0.45 -22.62
C SER A 190 -1.39 0.14 -22.75
N TRP A 191 -2.01 -0.50 -21.75
CA TRP A 191 -3.40 -0.92 -21.84
C TRP A 191 -4.33 0.20 -21.41
N LYS A 192 -5.46 0.32 -22.11
CA LYS A 192 -6.58 1.18 -21.73
C LYS A 192 -7.85 0.36 -21.47
N ARG A 193 -8.12 -0.65 -22.29
CA ARG A 193 -9.16 -1.65 -22.06
C ARG A 193 -8.67 -3.04 -22.42
N ILE A 194 -8.96 -4.00 -21.57
CA ILE A 194 -8.62 -5.41 -21.79
C ILE A 194 -9.82 -6.31 -21.50
N ARG A 195 -9.84 -7.51 -22.05
CA ARG A 195 -10.75 -8.59 -21.66
C ARG A 195 -9.95 -9.79 -21.18
N ILE A 196 -10.45 -10.42 -20.11
CA ILE A 196 -9.94 -11.67 -19.56
C ILE A 196 -11.15 -12.56 -19.29
N GLY A 197 -11.23 -13.71 -19.94
CA GLY A 197 -12.41 -14.58 -19.85
C GLY A 197 -13.69 -13.82 -20.23
N GLU A 198 -14.66 -13.82 -19.32
CA GLU A 198 -15.97 -13.17 -19.51
C GLU A 198 -15.95 -11.66 -19.23
N VAL A 199 -14.86 -11.12 -18.69
CA VAL A 199 -14.85 -9.80 -18.04
C VAL A 199 -14.00 -8.79 -18.78
N GLU A 200 -14.58 -7.64 -19.07
CA GLU A 200 -13.86 -6.47 -19.55
C GLU A 200 -13.40 -5.58 -18.40
N PHE A 201 -12.16 -5.12 -18.48
CA PHE A 201 -11.54 -4.21 -17.53
C PHE A 201 -11.13 -2.91 -18.20
N GLU A 202 -11.38 -1.82 -17.49
CA GLU A 202 -10.79 -0.52 -17.78
C GLU A 202 -9.51 -0.35 -16.96
N VAL A 203 -8.43 0.04 -17.63
CA VAL A 203 -7.11 0.28 -17.03
C VAL A 203 -7.02 1.76 -16.69
N VAL A 204 -7.21 2.09 -15.41
CA VAL A 204 -7.49 3.48 -15.01
C VAL A 204 -6.22 4.30 -14.82
N LYS A 205 -5.29 3.81 -14.00
CA LYS A 205 -4.03 4.54 -13.74
C LYS A 205 -2.91 3.64 -13.22
N PRO A 206 -1.65 4.06 -13.42
CA PRO A 206 -0.50 3.46 -12.76
C PRO A 206 -0.70 3.45 -11.25
N CYS A 207 -0.30 2.35 -10.62
CA CYS A 207 -0.46 2.21 -9.19
C CYS A 207 0.85 2.55 -8.47
N GLN A 208 0.77 3.63 -7.69
CA GLN A 208 1.85 4.11 -6.86
C GLN A 208 2.19 3.06 -5.79
N ARG A 209 3.48 2.80 -5.59
CA ARG A 209 3.97 1.85 -4.59
C ARG A 209 4.28 2.57 -3.29
N CYS A 210 4.02 1.88 -2.18
CA CYS A 210 4.29 2.39 -0.84
C CYS A 210 5.21 1.44 -0.07
N ILE A 211 5.55 1.82 1.16
CA ILE A 211 6.42 1.06 2.06
C ILE A 211 6.05 -0.43 2.19
N LEU A 212 4.77 -0.77 2.05
CA LEU A 212 4.32 -2.14 2.26
C LEU A 212 5.01 -3.13 1.31
N THR A 213 5.42 -2.67 0.13
CA THR A 213 6.18 -3.49 -0.84
C THR A 213 7.57 -3.89 -0.33
N THR A 214 8.11 -3.17 0.65
CA THR A 214 9.40 -3.46 1.31
C THR A 214 9.26 -4.46 2.45
N VAL A 215 8.03 -4.77 2.89
CA VAL A 215 7.79 -5.76 3.95
C VAL A 215 7.95 -7.15 3.36
N ASN A 216 8.82 -7.96 3.95
CA ASN A 216 8.94 -9.36 3.59
C ASN A 216 7.68 -10.14 4.04
N PRO A 217 6.92 -10.77 3.12
CA PRO A 217 5.67 -11.45 3.47
C PRO A 217 5.83 -12.65 4.42
N ARG A 218 7.04 -13.20 4.57
CA ARG A 218 7.32 -14.34 5.46
C ARG A 218 7.79 -13.90 6.83
N THR A 219 8.66 -12.90 6.90
CA THR A 219 9.27 -12.46 8.17
C THR A 219 8.58 -11.27 8.81
N ALA A 220 7.71 -10.57 8.08
CA ALA A 220 7.10 -9.30 8.50
C ALA A 220 8.11 -8.21 8.85
N GLN A 221 9.30 -8.24 8.27
CA GLN A 221 10.32 -7.21 8.46
C GLN A 221 10.42 -6.34 7.22
N TYR A 222 10.59 -5.02 7.42
CA TYR A 222 10.97 -4.12 6.33
C TYR A 222 12.35 -4.49 5.80
N HIS A 223 12.51 -4.38 4.49
CA HIS A 223 13.81 -4.56 3.87
C HIS A 223 14.76 -3.44 4.33
N PRO A 224 15.96 -3.76 4.86
CA PRO A 224 16.86 -2.76 5.45
C PRO A 224 17.26 -1.67 4.45
N ASN A 225 17.44 -2.04 3.17
CA ASN A 225 17.79 -1.11 2.10
C ASN A 225 16.60 -0.45 1.40
N LYS A 226 15.38 -0.49 1.98
CA LYS A 226 14.16 0.10 1.41
C LYS A 226 13.79 -0.46 0.01
N GLU A 227 14.25 -1.66 -0.33
CA GLU A 227 13.91 -2.35 -1.58
C GLU A 227 12.48 -2.92 -1.54
N PRO A 228 11.71 -2.94 -2.65
CA PRO A 228 12.08 -2.56 -4.02
C PRO A 228 11.96 -1.07 -4.35
N LEU A 229 11.53 -0.23 -3.40
CA LEU A 229 11.27 1.20 -3.67
C LEU A 229 12.55 1.94 -4.09
N LYS A 230 13.69 1.57 -3.49
CA LYS A 230 15.02 2.08 -3.88
C LYS A 230 15.28 1.82 -5.37
N THR A 231 15.22 0.57 -5.82
CA THR A 231 15.40 0.25 -7.24
C THR A 231 14.36 0.95 -8.13
N PHE A 232 13.08 0.97 -7.75
CA PHE A 232 12.07 1.67 -8.56
C PHE A 232 12.32 3.17 -8.69
N SER A 233 12.92 3.82 -7.70
CA SER A 233 13.19 5.25 -7.76
C SER A 233 14.13 5.66 -8.90
N THR A 234 14.93 4.71 -9.43
CA THR A 234 15.88 4.98 -10.51
C THR A 234 15.27 4.88 -11.91
N PHE A 235 14.09 4.27 -12.08
CA PHE A 235 13.55 4.03 -13.43
C PHE A 235 12.02 3.98 -13.54
N ARG A 236 11.32 4.14 -12.41
CA ARG A 236 9.85 4.09 -12.29
C ARG A 236 9.29 5.22 -11.42
N ALA A 237 10.06 6.28 -11.22
CA ALA A 237 9.63 7.47 -10.48
C ALA A 237 9.15 8.58 -11.42
N ASP A 238 8.09 9.28 -11.01
CA ASP A 238 7.71 10.56 -11.63
C ASP A 238 8.61 11.71 -11.14
N GLU A 239 8.38 12.92 -11.65
CA GLU A 239 9.09 14.12 -11.24
C GLU A 239 8.91 14.50 -9.75
N ASN A 240 7.88 13.93 -9.10
CA ASN A 240 7.55 14.13 -7.69
C ASN A 240 8.12 12.99 -6.80
N GLY A 241 8.94 12.09 -7.36
CA GLY A 241 9.53 10.96 -6.63
C GLY A 241 8.54 9.84 -6.29
N ASN A 242 7.32 9.88 -6.82
CA ASN A 242 6.37 8.80 -6.64
C ASN A 242 6.75 7.63 -7.55
N VAL A 243 6.89 6.44 -6.96
CA VAL A 243 7.27 5.23 -7.70
C VAL A 243 6.05 4.42 -8.14
N TYR A 244 6.08 3.87 -9.37
CA TYR A 244 4.94 3.20 -9.98
C TYR A 244 5.27 1.80 -10.52
N PHE A 245 4.39 0.84 -10.22
CA PHE A 245 4.52 -0.53 -10.69
C PHE A 245 3.14 -1.16 -10.78
N GLY A 246 2.75 -1.73 -11.92
CA GLY A 246 1.40 -2.27 -12.13
C GLY A 246 0.32 -1.21 -12.38
N GLN A 247 -0.84 -1.68 -12.82
CA GLN A 247 -1.97 -0.84 -13.22
C GLN A 247 -3.25 -1.16 -12.43
N ASN A 248 -3.94 -0.12 -11.99
CA ASN A 248 -5.24 -0.25 -11.34
C ASN A 248 -6.35 -0.52 -12.35
N LEU A 249 -7.22 -1.48 -12.04
CA LEU A 249 -8.32 -1.90 -12.91
C LEU A 249 -9.69 -1.68 -12.26
N ILE A 250 -10.69 -1.49 -13.11
CA ILE A 250 -12.12 -1.55 -12.78
C ILE A 250 -12.80 -2.50 -13.76
N ALA A 251 -13.65 -3.40 -13.24
CA ALA A 251 -14.47 -4.29 -14.07
C ALA A 251 -15.66 -3.52 -14.66
N LYS A 252 -15.93 -3.69 -15.96
CA LYS A 252 -17.05 -3.05 -16.67
C LYS A 252 -18.31 -3.91 -16.68
N ASN A 253 -18.14 -5.21 -16.48
CA ASN A 253 -19.18 -6.20 -16.29
C ASN A 253 -18.74 -7.22 -15.24
N GLU A 254 -19.66 -8.09 -14.85
CA GLU A 254 -19.37 -9.21 -13.95
C GLU A 254 -19.21 -10.51 -14.75
N GLY A 255 -18.57 -11.50 -14.14
CA GLY A 255 -18.33 -12.80 -14.77
C GLY A 255 -17.18 -13.56 -14.13
N THR A 256 -16.90 -14.75 -14.65
CA THR A 256 -15.83 -15.61 -14.15
C THR A 256 -14.56 -15.44 -14.98
N ILE A 257 -13.42 -15.40 -14.29
CA ILE A 257 -12.09 -15.50 -14.89
C ILE A 257 -11.35 -16.73 -14.34
N LYS A 258 -10.47 -17.32 -15.14
CA LYS A 258 -9.73 -18.55 -14.83
C LYS A 258 -8.27 -18.42 -15.25
N LEU A 259 -7.40 -19.12 -14.53
CA LEU A 259 -6.00 -19.24 -14.97
C LEU A 259 -5.93 -19.83 -16.38
N GLY A 260 -5.05 -19.26 -17.20
CA GLY A 260 -4.89 -19.58 -18.61
C GLY A 260 -5.79 -18.77 -19.56
N ASP A 261 -6.75 -17.99 -19.05
CA ASP A 261 -7.54 -17.08 -19.89
C ASP A 261 -6.61 -16.12 -20.64
N LYS A 262 -6.89 -15.92 -21.93
CA LYS A 262 -6.11 -15.03 -22.78
C LYS A 262 -6.38 -13.58 -22.41
N ILE A 263 -5.34 -12.75 -22.52
CA ILE A 263 -5.47 -11.30 -22.37
C ILE A 263 -5.72 -10.68 -23.73
N GLU A 264 -6.95 -10.25 -23.96
CA GLU A 264 -7.33 -9.53 -25.18
C GLU A 264 -7.21 -8.03 -24.94
N VAL A 265 -6.28 -7.36 -25.62
CA VAL A 265 -6.18 -5.89 -25.57
C VAL A 265 -7.22 -5.29 -26.50
N LEU A 266 -8.25 -4.66 -25.93
CA LEU A 266 -9.35 -4.03 -26.67
C LEU A 266 -9.02 -2.60 -27.08
N GLU A 267 -8.28 -1.89 -26.24
CA GLU A 267 -7.84 -0.51 -26.47
C GLU A 267 -6.49 -0.28 -25.80
N SER A 268 -5.58 0.42 -26.48
CA SER A 268 -4.26 0.78 -25.98
C SER A 268 -4.12 2.29 -25.78
N LYS A 269 -3.12 2.67 -24.98
CA LYS A 269 -2.69 4.06 -24.75
C LYS A 269 -1.17 4.14 -24.82
N GLU A 270 -0.65 5.36 -24.91
CA GLU A 270 0.78 5.60 -24.72
C GLU A 270 1.19 5.27 -23.27
N LYS A 271 2.40 4.72 -23.12
CA LYS A 271 2.95 4.42 -21.80
C LYS A 271 3.38 5.70 -21.11
N GLU A 272 3.25 5.73 -19.79
CA GLU A 272 3.86 6.78 -18.98
C GLU A 272 5.38 6.76 -19.18
N PHE A 273 5.96 7.94 -19.28
CA PHE A 273 7.41 8.09 -19.38
C PHE A 273 8.01 8.23 -17.98
N TYR A 274 9.02 7.41 -17.69
CA TYR A 274 9.83 7.49 -16.49
C TYR A 274 11.29 7.64 -16.90
N LEU A 275 11.99 8.61 -16.32
CA LEU A 275 13.42 8.78 -16.55
C LEU A 275 14.17 7.58 -15.96
N ASP A 276 15.05 6.97 -16.75
CA ASP A 276 15.92 5.89 -16.31
C ASP A 276 17.30 6.44 -15.96
N SER A 277 17.57 6.58 -14.66
CA SER A 277 18.85 7.00 -14.10
C SER A 277 19.70 5.83 -13.60
N SER A 278 19.35 4.58 -13.93
CA SER A 278 20.09 3.40 -13.47
C SER A 278 21.55 3.36 -13.94
N SER A 279 21.90 4.05 -15.03
CA SER A 279 23.26 4.17 -15.56
C SER A 279 24.15 5.19 -14.82
N ASP A 280 23.57 6.11 -14.04
CA ASP A 280 24.32 7.15 -13.34
C ASP A 280 24.77 6.72 -11.92
N THR A 281 24.34 5.55 -11.47
CA THR A 281 24.77 4.94 -10.20
C THR A 281 26.03 4.09 -10.39
N GLN A 282 27.17 4.73 -10.71
CA GLN A 282 28.48 4.16 -10.36
C GLN A 282 28.86 4.62 -8.95
N GLU A 283 28.92 3.66 -8.02
CA GLU A 283 29.66 3.65 -6.76
C GLU A 283 29.77 4.99 -5.99
N GLU A 284 28.75 5.31 -5.20
CA GLU A 284 29.00 5.98 -3.91
C GLU A 284 28.95 4.92 -2.80
N THR A 285 30.13 4.48 -2.40
CA THR A 285 30.35 3.63 -1.24
C THR A 285 30.03 4.45 0.01
N ILE A 286 28.88 4.19 0.64
CA ILE A 286 28.49 4.84 1.90
C ILE A 286 29.34 4.26 3.03
N THR A 287 30.27 5.06 3.55
CA THR A 287 30.86 4.87 4.87
C THR A 287 29.81 5.18 5.94
N SER A 288 29.38 4.16 6.68
CA SER A 288 28.51 4.33 7.84
C SER A 288 29.33 4.69 9.09
N GLU A 289 29.52 5.99 9.33
CA GLU A 289 29.88 6.47 10.67
C GLU A 289 28.59 6.73 11.46
N SER A 290 28.30 5.82 12.39
CA SER A 290 27.25 6.00 13.39
C SER A 290 27.79 6.88 14.51
N ASN A 291 27.67 8.19 14.36
CA ASN A 291 27.86 9.10 15.49
C ASN A 291 26.62 9.04 16.40
N LYS A 292 26.69 8.22 17.44
CA LYS A 292 25.83 8.35 18.62
C LYS A 292 26.21 9.64 19.33
N ASN A 293 25.51 10.72 19.02
CA ASN A 293 25.63 11.97 19.76
C ASN A 293 24.74 11.89 21.00
N THR A 294 25.37 11.85 22.17
CA THR A 294 24.74 12.07 23.48
C THR A 294 24.51 13.57 23.65
N ASP A 295 23.44 14.11 23.06
CA ASP A 295 23.02 15.49 23.29
C ASP A 295 21.68 15.44 24.02
N THR A 296 21.60 16.08 25.20
CA THR A 296 20.37 16.18 26.00
C THR A 296 19.23 16.80 25.17
N PRO A 297 17.99 16.30 25.28
CA PRO A 297 16.85 16.82 24.51
C PRO A 297 16.70 18.32 24.74
N LYS A 298 16.71 19.08 23.64
CA LYS A 298 16.48 20.53 23.66
C LYS A 298 15.04 20.80 23.27
N GLU A 299 14.37 21.65 24.03
CA GLU A 299 13.07 22.18 23.64
C GLU A 299 13.22 23.07 22.40
N VAL A 300 12.28 22.94 21.48
CA VAL A 300 12.17 23.77 20.27
C VAL A 300 10.72 24.22 20.10
N THR A 301 10.53 25.33 19.41
CA THR A 301 9.21 25.79 18.99
C THR A 301 8.88 25.24 17.60
N ILE A 302 7.73 24.58 17.46
CA ILE A 302 7.24 24.07 16.17
C ILE A 302 5.98 24.85 15.79
N SER A 303 5.94 25.38 14.57
CA SER A 303 4.76 25.98 13.95
C SER A 303 4.23 25.08 12.83
N LEU A 304 2.96 24.66 12.89
CA LEU A 304 2.27 24.01 11.77
C LEU A 304 1.11 24.88 11.30
N ASN A 305 1.17 25.38 10.06
CA ASN A 305 0.15 26.29 9.51
C ASN A 305 -0.14 27.50 10.43
N GLY A 306 0.89 28.00 11.13
CA GLY A 306 0.79 29.09 12.10
C GLY A 306 0.38 28.68 13.53
N HIS A 307 0.09 27.40 13.78
CA HIS A 307 -0.18 26.89 15.13
C HIS A 307 1.12 26.53 15.84
N LEU A 308 1.46 27.30 16.87
CA LEU A 308 2.68 27.13 17.67
C LEU A 308 2.48 26.15 18.82
N PHE A 309 3.42 25.22 18.99
CA PHE A 309 3.50 24.33 20.15
C PHE A 309 4.96 23.99 20.48
N THR A 310 5.19 23.51 21.70
CA THR A 310 6.52 23.14 22.18
C THR A 310 6.85 21.70 21.79
N GLY A 311 8.02 21.51 21.17
CA GLY A 311 8.56 20.24 20.75
C GLY A 311 9.97 19.97 21.27
N ASN A 312 10.63 18.95 20.74
CA ASN A 312 11.98 18.53 21.11
C ASN A 312 12.80 18.06 19.90
N THR A 313 14.12 17.95 20.09
CA THR A 313 15.09 17.53 19.08
C THR A 313 15.32 16.02 18.96
N GLU A 314 14.42 15.18 19.51
CA GLU A 314 14.56 13.72 19.52
C GLU A 314 13.48 13.00 18.70
N GLN A 315 12.24 13.48 18.74
CA GLN A 315 11.12 12.83 18.08
C GLN A 315 10.90 13.34 16.66
N PRO A 316 10.36 12.51 15.74
CA PRO A 316 9.90 12.99 14.44
C PRO A 316 8.78 14.02 14.56
N LEU A 317 8.77 15.04 13.69
CA LEU A 317 7.78 16.12 13.66
C LEU A 317 6.34 15.59 13.69
N LEU A 318 6.03 14.53 12.95
CA LEU A 318 4.68 13.96 12.91
C LEU A 318 4.17 13.53 14.30
N VAL A 319 5.03 12.94 15.12
CA VAL A 319 4.64 12.49 16.48
C VAL A 319 4.29 13.69 17.34
N GLN A 320 5.14 14.71 17.29
CA GLN A 320 4.98 15.94 18.08
C GLN A 320 3.73 16.74 17.65
N VAL A 321 3.44 16.77 16.34
CA VAL A 321 2.22 17.37 15.78
C VAL A 321 0.96 16.65 16.29
N GLU A 322 0.96 15.31 16.31
CA GLU A 322 -0.18 14.51 16.79
C GLU A 322 -0.39 14.67 18.31
N GLU A 323 0.69 14.73 19.09
CA GLU A 323 0.64 14.99 20.54
C GLU A 323 0.11 16.39 20.85
N ALA A 324 0.34 17.37 19.97
CA ALA A 324 -0.25 18.71 20.04
C ALA A 324 -1.72 18.76 19.58
N GLY A 325 -2.32 17.62 19.19
CA GLY A 325 -3.71 17.53 18.72
C GLY A 325 -3.91 18.05 17.28
N LEU A 326 -2.84 18.26 16.53
CA LEU A 326 -2.84 18.66 15.13
C LEU A 326 -2.66 17.43 14.23
N ASN A 327 -2.83 17.60 12.92
CA ASN A 327 -2.77 16.49 11.98
C ASN A 327 -2.02 16.88 10.71
N ILE A 328 -1.14 15.98 10.27
CA ILE A 328 -0.53 15.97 8.93
C ILE A 328 -0.93 14.66 8.29
N ASN A 329 -1.32 14.69 7.01
CA ASN A 329 -1.61 13.48 6.25
C ASN A 329 -0.47 12.46 6.38
N ASN A 330 -0.76 11.22 6.78
CA ASN A 330 0.29 10.24 6.98
C ASN A 330 -0.17 8.80 6.71
N SER A 331 0.80 7.91 6.51
CA SER A 331 0.51 6.51 6.16
C SER A 331 1.58 5.51 6.59
N CYS A 332 2.83 5.69 6.13
CA CYS A 332 3.90 4.71 6.38
C CYS A 332 4.67 4.92 7.68
N ARG A 333 4.73 6.16 8.17
CA ARG A 333 5.57 6.59 9.32
C ARG A 333 7.06 6.23 9.23
N ALA A 334 7.57 6.04 8.02
CA ALA A 334 8.94 5.60 7.78
C ALA A 334 9.58 6.33 6.59
N GLY A 335 9.01 7.49 6.21
CA GLY A 335 9.51 8.32 5.13
C GLY A 335 9.31 7.79 3.71
N LEU A 336 8.72 6.61 3.46
CA LEU A 336 8.74 6.00 2.11
C LEU A 336 7.51 6.25 1.24
N CYS A 337 6.39 6.72 1.79
CA CYS A 337 5.16 6.88 1.01
C CYS A 337 4.88 8.31 0.54
N GLY A 338 5.65 9.30 1.03
CA GLY A 338 5.45 10.71 0.70
C GLY A 338 4.16 11.36 1.26
N ALA A 339 3.29 10.60 1.94
CA ALA A 339 2.01 11.13 2.44
C ALA A 339 2.21 12.24 3.50
N CYS A 340 3.29 12.12 4.30
CA CYS A 340 3.68 13.07 5.34
C CYS A 340 4.53 14.24 4.83
N ARG A 341 4.51 14.49 3.52
CA ARG A 341 5.29 15.55 2.89
C ARG A 341 4.70 16.90 3.25
N VAL A 342 5.56 17.79 3.72
CA VAL A 342 5.24 19.18 4.10
C VAL A 342 6.36 20.09 3.63
N THR A 343 6.09 21.39 3.54
CA THR A 343 7.10 22.41 3.21
C THR A 343 7.73 22.92 4.50
N LEU A 344 9.06 22.93 4.59
CA LEU A 344 9.82 23.58 5.66
C LEU A 344 10.10 25.02 5.24
N GLU A 345 9.38 25.98 5.83
CA GLU A 345 9.54 27.40 5.52
C GLU A 345 10.72 28.01 6.27
N SER A 346 10.97 27.57 7.51
CA SER A 346 12.12 28.02 8.29
C SER A 346 12.60 26.95 9.28
N GLY A 347 13.86 27.07 9.71
CA GLY A 347 14.51 26.17 10.65
C GLY A 347 15.34 25.06 10.01
N LYS A 348 15.76 24.09 10.81
CA LYS A 348 16.58 22.95 10.38
C LYS A 348 16.01 21.65 10.91
N VAL A 349 15.99 20.63 10.05
CA VAL A 349 15.63 19.26 10.40
C VAL A 349 16.73 18.30 9.97
N GLU A 350 16.85 17.19 10.67
CA GLU A 350 17.60 16.01 10.25
C GLU A 350 16.61 14.94 9.76
N GLN A 351 16.87 14.37 8.59
CA GLN A 351 16.12 13.24 8.05
C GLN A 351 17.06 12.39 7.19
N GLU A 352 16.83 11.09 7.18
CA GLU A 352 17.52 10.18 6.26
C GLU A 352 17.07 10.38 4.81
N ASP A 353 17.91 9.95 3.87
CA ASP A 353 17.52 9.84 2.48
C ASP A 353 16.31 8.91 2.31
N SER A 354 15.38 9.39 1.49
CA SER A 354 14.15 8.69 1.16
C SER A 354 13.87 8.71 -0.34
N PRO A 355 13.48 7.56 -0.93
CA PRO A 355 12.93 7.51 -2.29
C PRO A 355 11.74 8.45 -2.51
N ALA A 356 10.98 8.78 -1.46
CA ALA A 356 9.81 9.66 -1.55
C ALA A 356 10.17 11.16 -1.54
N LEU A 357 11.46 11.51 -1.50
CA LEU A 357 11.96 12.88 -1.48
C LEU A 357 13.21 13.01 -2.36
N ASN A 358 12.98 13.23 -3.66
CA ASN A 358 14.05 13.45 -4.64
C ASN A 358 14.74 14.81 -4.44
N GLN A 359 15.86 15.02 -5.15
CA GLN A 359 16.68 16.22 -5.02
C GLN A 359 15.92 17.52 -5.33
N LYS A 360 15.08 17.53 -6.39
CA LYS A 360 14.23 18.67 -6.76
C LYS A 360 13.26 19.07 -5.64
N LEU A 361 12.68 18.09 -4.95
CA LEU A 361 11.78 18.33 -3.82
C LEU A 361 12.53 18.86 -2.60
N LYS A 362 13.72 18.33 -2.31
CA LYS A 362 14.58 18.85 -1.24
C LYS A 362 14.94 20.31 -1.50
N GLU A 363 15.30 20.65 -2.73
CA GLU A 363 15.61 22.02 -3.16
C GLU A 363 14.40 22.96 -3.07
N ALA A 364 13.18 22.42 -3.23
CA ALA A 364 11.93 23.15 -3.01
C ALA A 364 11.55 23.28 -1.51
N GLY A 365 12.43 22.90 -0.58
CA GLY A 365 12.18 23.00 0.87
C GLY A 365 11.25 21.91 1.42
N MET A 366 10.94 20.87 0.64
CA MET A 366 10.04 19.80 1.09
C MET A 366 10.77 18.85 2.04
N ILE A 367 10.09 18.44 3.10
CA ILE A 367 10.57 17.43 4.06
C ILE A 367 9.49 16.38 4.32
N LEU A 368 9.84 15.30 5.00
CA LEU A 368 8.90 14.24 5.39
C LEU A 368 8.71 14.27 6.90
N ALA A 369 7.59 14.85 7.37
CA ALA A 369 7.32 15.07 8.79
C ALA A 369 7.44 13.80 9.65
N CYS A 370 7.15 12.64 9.05
CA CYS A 370 7.18 11.36 9.73
C CYS A 370 8.58 10.78 10.00
N CYS A 371 9.63 11.34 9.42
CA CYS A 371 11.02 10.94 9.68
C CYS A 371 11.98 12.13 9.79
N SER A 372 11.44 13.36 9.87
CA SER A 372 12.22 14.58 10.09
C SER A 372 12.23 14.91 11.57
N ILE A 373 13.42 15.08 12.16
CA ILE A 373 13.62 15.47 13.55
C ILE A 373 14.12 16.93 13.56
N PRO A 374 13.46 17.87 14.24
CA PRO A 374 13.89 19.26 14.27
C PRO A 374 15.22 19.40 15.03
N LYS A 375 16.06 20.32 14.58
CA LYS A 375 17.34 20.71 15.22
C LYS A 375 17.34 22.13 15.74
N THR A 376 16.38 22.92 15.29
CA THR A 376 16.09 24.29 15.74
C THR A 376 14.58 24.45 15.84
N ASP A 377 14.12 25.64 16.23
CA ASP A 377 12.74 26.05 15.95
C ASP A 377 12.45 25.91 14.45
N VAL A 378 11.24 25.45 14.12
CA VAL A 378 10.83 25.15 12.74
C VAL A 378 9.43 25.67 12.44
N GLU A 379 9.25 26.09 11.19
CA GLU A 379 7.95 26.45 10.61
C GLU A 379 7.65 25.55 9.43
N ILE A 380 6.53 24.83 9.51
CA ILE A 380 6.09 23.87 8.49
C ILE A 380 4.67 24.19 8.02
N VAL A 381 4.44 23.97 6.72
CA VAL A 381 3.15 24.14 6.06
C VAL A 381 2.80 22.84 5.33
N ASP A 382 1.59 22.30 5.57
CA ASP A 382 1.14 21.01 5.03
C ASP A 382 0.29 21.08 3.75
#